data_AF-A0A355GD49-F1
#
_entry.id   AF-A0A355GD49-F1
#
_cell.length_a   1.000
_cell.length_b   1.000
_cell.length_c   1.000
_cell.angle_alpha   90.00
_cell.angle_beta   90.00
_cell.angle_gamma   90.00
#
_symmetry.space_group_name_H-M   'P 1'
#
loop_
_entity.id
_entity.type
_entity.pdbx_description
1 polymer ?
#
loop_
_entity_poly.entity_id
_entity_poly.type
_entity_poly.pdbx_seq_one_letter_code
_entity_poly.pdbx_strand_id
1 'polypeptide(L)' 'PTTADSDVDASDNLTVTAVTGGTVGSEFALGSGALLTLNSDGTFTYNPNGVFESLAEGVNGSDSFTYTI' A
#
# COMPACT_ATOMS: atom_id res chain seq x y z
N PRO A 1 -3.57 -14.43 17.82
CA PRO A 1 -2.43 -14.45 16.88
C PRO A 1 -2.91 -14.14 15.46
N THR A 2 -2.66 -12.92 14.98
CA THR A 2 -3.04 -12.46 13.63
C THR A 2 -1.97 -12.91 12.64
N THR A 3 -2.05 -14.16 12.20
CA THR A 3 -1.20 -14.64 11.11
C THR A 3 -1.73 -13.99 9.83
N ALA A 4 -0.94 -13.08 9.26
CA ALA A 4 -1.03 -12.81 7.83
C ALA A 4 -0.78 -14.16 7.13
N ASP A 5 -1.78 -14.61 6.40
CA ASP A 5 -1.77 -15.83 5.63
C ASP A 5 -0.50 -15.88 4.77
N SER A 6 0.28 -16.96 4.91
CA SER A 6 1.60 -17.13 4.30
C SER A 6 1.67 -18.39 3.44
N ASP A 7 0.66 -19.26 3.46
CA ASP A 7 0.54 -20.35 2.49
C ASP A 7 -0.48 -19.96 1.43
N VAL A 8 0.01 -19.71 0.21
CA VAL A 8 -0.84 -19.50 -0.95
C VAL A 8 -1.57 -20.82 -1.26
N ASP A 9 -2.68 -21.08 -0.57
CA ASP A 9 -3.63 -22.07 -1.03
C ASP A 9 -4.17 -21.53 -2.35
N ALA A 10 -3.81 -22.17 -3.46
CA ALA A 10 -4.13 -21.72 -4.82
C ALA A 10 -5.65 -21.62 -5.12
N SER A 11 -6.49 -21.91 -4.12
CA SER A 11 -7.95 -21.79 -4.14
C SER A 11 -8.48 -20.60 -3.31
N ASP A 12 -7.65 -19.92 -2.51
CA ASP A 12 -8.05 -18.72 -1.76
C ASP A 12 -7.70 -17.46 -2.57
N ASN A 13 -8.70 -16.93 -3.25
CA ASN A 13 -8.57 -15.70 -4.01
C ASN A 13 -8.67 -14.51 -3.03
N LEU A 14 -7.58 -14.21 -2.31
CA LEU A 14 -7.50 -13.06 -1.42
C LEU A 14 -7.76 -11.77 -2.21
N THR A 15 -8.96 -11.21 -2.04
CA THR A 15 -9.34 -9.94 -2.67
C THR A 15 -9.20 -8.80 -1.70
N VAL A 16 -8.41 -7.78 -2.02
CA VAL A 16 -8.44 -6.53 -1.26
C VAL A 16 -9.81 -5.88 -1.44
N THR A 17 -10.52 -5.70 -0.33
CA THR A 17 -11.87 -5.12 -0.30
C THR A 17 -11.86 -3.64 0.09
N ALA A 18 -10.84 -3.19 0.82
CA ALA A 18 -10.73 -1.79 1.23
C ALA A 18 -9.29 -1.33 1.45
N VAL A 19 -9.06 -0.03 1.32
CA VAL A 19 -7.80 0.64 1.66
C VAL A 19 -8.09 1.93 2.43
N THR A 20 -7.29 2.20 3.46
CA THR A 20 -7.45 3.39 4.29
C THR A 20 -6.97 4.63 3.52
N GLY A 21 -7.80 5.66 3.49
CA GLY A 21 -7.48 6.94 2.84
C GLY A 21 -7.69 6.96 1.32
N GLY A 22 -8.23 5.89 0.74
CA GLY A 22 -8.35 5.75 -0.71
C GLY A 22 -9.48 4.84 -1.16
N THR A 23 -9.41 4.44 -2.43
CA THR A 23 -10.32 3.48 -3.05
C THR A 23 -9.52 2.44 -3.81
N VAL A 24 -9.88 1.17 -3.65
CA VAL A 24 -9.21 0.05 -4.34
C VAL A 24 -9.36 0.21 -5.85
N GLY A 25 -8.27 0.01 -6.59
CA GLY A 25 -8.18 0.14 -8.05
C GLY A 25 -8.10 1.58 -8.55
N SER A 26 -7.98 2.57 -7.66
CA SER A 26 -7.81 3.98 -8.02
C SER A 26 -6.59 4.57 -7.33
N GLU A 27 -5.92 5.51 -7.99
CA GLU A 27 -4.83 6.26 -7.38
C GLU A 27 -5.38 7.24 -6.34
N PHE A 28 -4.72 7.32 -5.19
CA PHE A 28 -5.02 8.27 -4.14
C PHE A 28 -3.76 8.72 -3.40
N ALA A 29 -3.83 9.89 -2.76
CA ALA A 29 -2.73 10.42 -1.97
C ALA A 29 -2.75 9.86 -0.55
N LEU A 30 -1.58 9.39 -0.08
CA LEU A 30 -1.35 9.05 1.32
C LEU A 30 -1.20 10.30 2.17
N GLY A 31 -1.24 10.13 3.49
CA GLY A 31 -1.03 11.22 4.44
C GLY A 31 0.34 11.91 4.30
N SER A 32 1.34 11.21 3.74
CA SER A 32 2.66 11.74 3.41
C SER A 32 2.66 12.68 2.18
N GLY A 33 1.65 12.60 1.31
CA GLY A 33 1.62 13.23 -0.02
C GLY A 33 2.13 12.33 -1.15
N ALA A 34 2.60 11.12 -0.85
CA ALA A 34 2.89 10.09 -1.85
C ALA A 34 1.60 9.58 -2.47
N LEU A 35 1.67 9.07 -3.70
CA LEU A 35 0.54 8.50 -4.41
C LEU A 35 0.60 6.97 -4.34
N LEU A 36 -0.53 6.34 -4.03
CA LEU A 36 -0.68 4.90 -3.98
C LEU A 36 -1.88 4.47 -4.83
N THR A 37 -1.70 3.40 -5.60
CA THR A 37 -2.80 2.63 -6.18
C THR A 37 -2.73 1.22 -5.61
N LEU A 38 -3.77 0.74 -4.93
CA LEU A 38 -3.87 -0.63 -4.46
C LEU A 38 -5.02 -1.33 -5.19
N ASN A 39 -4.74 -2.41 -5.90
CA ASN A 39 -5.71 -3.17 -6.67
C ASN A 39 -6.35 -4.28 -5.83
N SER A 40 -7.50 -4.77 -6.29
CA SER A 40 -8.25 -5.83 -5.61
C SER A 40 -7.52 -7.18 -5.59
N ASP A 41 -6.53 -7.38 -6.46
CA ASP A 41 -5.67 -8.57 -6.50
C ASP A 41 -4.47 -8.48 -5.53
N GLY A 42 -4.39 -7.42 -4.73
CA GLY A 42 -3.30 -7.18 -3.79
C GLY A 42 -2.06 -6.53 -4.41
N THR A 43 -2.02 -6.32 -5.72
CA THR A 43 -0.94 -5.57 -6.35
C THR A 43 -1.06 -4.08 -6.03
N PHE A 44 0.06 -3.41 -5.78
CA PHE A 44 0.06 -1.97 -5.55
C PHE A 44 1.19 -1.26 -6.30
N THR A 45 0.93 0.00 -6.63
CA THR A 45 1.90 0.93 -7.20
C THR A 45 2.09 2.08 -6.22
N TYR A 46 3.33 2.35 -5.83
CA TYR A 46 3.71 3.45 -4.95
C TYR A 46 4.57 4.46 -5.72
N ASN A 47 4.14 5.72 -5.72
CA ASN A 47 4.89 6.85 -6.25
C ASN A 47 5.17 7.82 -5.09
N PRO A 48 6.43 7.97 -4.66
CA PRO A 48 6.80 8.91 -3.60
C PRO A 48 6.37 10.35 -3.87
N ASN A 49 6.12 10.72 -5.12
CA ASN A 49 5.68 12.07 -5.50
C ASN A 49 6.58 13.20 -4.94
N GLY A 50 7.88 12.91 -4.83
CA GLY A 50 8.89 13.84 -4.33
C GLY A 50 8.86 14.11 -2.82
N VAL A 51 8.06 13.38 -2.02
CA VAL A 51 7.95 13.63 -0.57
C VAL A 51 9.24 13.35 0.21
N PHE A 52 10.18 12.63 -0.40
CA PHE A 52 11.48 12.28 0.19
C PHE A 52 12.67 13.03 -0.41
N GLU A 53 12.46 13.97 -1.34
CA GLU A 53 13.55 14.73 -1.98
C GLU A 53 14.31 15.62 -0.99
N SER A 54 13.66 15.98 0.13
CA SER A 54 14.30 16.74 1.20
C SER A 54 15.11 15.88 2.18
N LEU A 55 15.12 14.56 2.04
CA LEU A 55 15.92 13.69 2.90
C LEU A 55 17.41 13.87 2.59
N ALA A 56 18.21 14.05 3.63
CA ALA A 56 19.66 14.08 3.50
C ALA A 56 20.21 12.69 3.14
N GLU A 57 21.41 12.68 2.56
CA GLU A 57 22.09 11.44 2.20
C GLU A 57 22.28 10.53 3.42
N GLY A 58 21.91 9.25 3.29
CA GLY A 58 21.95 8.27 4.38
C GLY A 58 20.76 8.32 5.36
N VAL A 59 19.77 9.20 5.15
CA VAL A 59 18.53 9.25 5.95
C VAL A 59 17.42 8.44 5.28
N ASN A 60 16.66 7.71 6.08
CA ASN A 60 15.53 6.91 5.60
C ASN A 60 14.20 7.64 5.86
N GLY A 61 13.31 7.60 4.86
CA GLY A 61 11.90 7.95 4.99
C GLY A 61 11.06 6.70 5.26
N SER A 62 9.87 6.88 5.83
CA SER A 62 8.92 5.78 6.02
C SER A 62 7.51 6.26 5.73
N ASP A 63 6.73 5.38 5.12
CA ASP A 63 5.33 5.61 4.82
C ASP A 63 4.54 4.32 5.11
N SER A 64 3.27 4.46 5.48
CA SER A 64 2.45 3.33 5.90
C SER A 64 1.00 3.53 5.49
N PHE A 65 0.39 2.46 4.99
CA PHE A 65 -1.03 2.39 4.68
C PHE A 65 -1.60 1.06 5.17
N THR A 66 -2.92 1.00 5.35
CA THR A 66 -3.62 -0.18 5.85
C THR A 66 -4.72 -0.58 4.88
N TYR A 67 -4.85 -1.88 4.63
CA TYR A 67 -5.87 -2.45 3.74
C TYR A 67 -6.59 -3.61 4.41
N THR A 68 -7.71 -4.02 3.82
CA THR A 68 -8.53 -5.14 4.26
C THR A 68 -8.71 -6.11 3.10
N ILE A 69 -8.69 -7.40 3.43
CA ILE A 69 -8.99 -8.51 2.53
C ILE A 69 -10.42 -8.94 2.82
#